data_AF-A0A2N3PTE4-F1
#
_entry.id   AF-A0A2N3PTE4-F1
#
_cell.length_a   1.000
_cell.length_b   1.000
_cell.length_c   1.000
_cell.angle_alpha   90.00
_cell.angle_beta   90.00
_cell.angle_gamma   90.00
#
_symmetry.space_group_name_H-M   'P 1'
#
loop_
_entity.id
_entity.type
_entity.pdbx_description
1 polymer ?
#
loop_
_entity_poly.entity_id
_entity_poly.type
_entity_poly.pdbx_seq_one_letter_code
_entity_poly.pdbx_strand_id
1 'polypeptide(L)'
;MSAFLASGQAVDCILAVLLVEILVVGLRRGGCGAGQRLISMIIAALPGGCLLLALKAALSGAGPMWVGIWLALSFPTHLADLWRRPP
;
A
#
# COMPACT_ATOMS: atom_id res chain seq x y z
N MET A 1 -6.38 -2.04 -24.14
CA MET A 1 -6.52 -2.38 -22.70
C MET A 1 -5.40 -3.28 -22.17
N SER A 2 -4.99 -4.35 -22.87
CA SER A 2 -4.02 -5.35 -22.37
C SER A 2 -2.60 -4.80 -22.12
N ALA A 3 -2.11 -3.87 -22.94
CA ALA A 3 -0.78 -3.29 -22.78
C ALA A 3 -0.61 -2.48 -21.46
N PHE A 4 -1.66 -1.82 -20.99
CA PHE A 4 -1.65 -1.06 -19.73
C PHE A 4 -1.61 -1.95 -18.49
N LEU A 5 -2.32 -3.09 -18.55
CA LEU A 5 -2.28 -4.11 -17.50
C LEU A 5 -0.94 -4.86 -17.51
N ALA A 6 -0.43 -5.21 -18.69
CA ALA A 6 0.86 -5.89 -18.83
C ALA A 6 2.06 -5.00 -18.44
N SER A 7 1.95 -3.68 -18.62
CA SER A 7 3.01 -2.73 -18.28
C SER A 7 3.18 -2.48 -16.77
N GLY A 8 2.19 -2.82 -15.94
CA GLY A 8 2.18 -2.46 -14.51
C GLY A 8 1.76 -1.02 -14.22
N GLN A 9 1.46 -0.20 -15.24
CA GLN A 9 0.99 1.20 -15.08
C GLN A 9 -0.35 1.29 -14.34
N ALA A 10 -1.20 0.27 -14.46
CA ALA A 10 -2.43 0.18 -13.67
C ALA A 10 -2.14 0.16 -12.16
N VAL A 11 -1.06 -0.51 -11.75
CA VAL A 11 -0.64 -0.55 -10.34
C VAL A 11 -0.17 0.82 -9.89
N ASP A 12 0.60 1.54 -10.72
CA ASP A 12 1.06 2.90 -10.39
C ASP A 12 -0.12 3.87 -10.21
N CYS A 13 -1.18 3.74 -11.02
CA CYS A 13 -2.42 4.51 -10.84
C CYS A 13 -3.08 4.20 -9.49
N ILE A 14 -3.20 2.92 -9.11
CA ILE A 14 -3.82 2.54 -7.83
C ILE A 14 -2.96 3.02 -6.65
N LEU A 15 -1.62 2.90 -6.75
CA LEU A 15 -0.70 3.39 -5.74
C LEU A 15 -0.81 4.91 -5.56
N ALA A 16 -0.96 5.64 -6.67
CA ALA A 16 -1.19 7.08 -6.67
C ALA A 16 -2.53 7.44 -6.01
N VAL A 17 -3.61 6.72 -6.31
CA VAL A 17 -4.92 6.91 -5.66
C VAL A 17 -4.82 6.65 -4.15
N LEU A 18 -4.12 5.59 -3.73
CA LEU A 18 -3.91 5.26 -2.32
C LEU A 18 -3.15 6.39 -1.60
N LEU A 19 -2.08 6.92 -2.23
CA LEU A 19 -1.33 8.07 -1.72
C LEU A 19 -2.20 9.32 -1.59
N VAL A 20 -3.00 9.62 -2.62
CA VAL A 20 -3.92 10.78 -2.62
C VAL A 20 -4.97 10.61 -1.53
N GLU A 21 -5.51 9.41 -1.33
CA GLU A 21 -6.51 9.15 -0.28
C GLU A 21 -5.92 9.42 1.12
N ILE A 22 -4.73 8.90 1.40
CA ILE A 22 -4.02 9.17 2.67
C ILE A 22 -3.78 10.67 2.84
N LEU A 23 -3.37 11.37 1.78
CA LEU A 23 -3.08 12.80 1.82
C LEU A 23 -4.35 13.62 2.07
N VAL A 24 -5.42 13.36 1.32
CA VAL A 24 -6.71 14.07 1.44
C VAL A 24 -7.33 13.84 2.81
N VAL A 25 -7.33 12.60 3.30
CA VAL A 25 -7.90 12.27 4.61
C VAL A 25 -7.03 12.86 5.74
N GLY A 26 -5.70 12.81 5.59
CA GLY A 26 -4.75 13.40 6.53
C GLY A 26 -4.90 14.91 6.64
N LEU A 27 -4.95 15.62 5.50
CA LEU A 27 -5.07 17.07 5.44
C LEU A 27 -6.45 17.56 5.92
N ARG A 28 -7.54 16.86 5.57
CA ARG A 28 -8.90 17.24 6.00
C ARG A 28 -9.16 17.03 7.49
N ARG A 29 -8.36 16.22 8.18
CA ARG A 29 -8.53 15.88 9.60
C ARG A 29 -7.44 16.46 10.51
N GLY A 30 -6.74 17.49 10.05
CA GLY A 30 -5.66 18.18 10.76
C GLY A 30 -6.12 18.92 12.03
N GLY A 31 -6.22 18.21 13.15
CA GLY A 31 -6.37 18.78 14.50
C GLY A 31 -5.32 18.21 15.47
N CYS A 32 -5.36 18.60 16.75
CA CYS A 32 -4.50 18.03 17.80
C CYS A 32 -4.58 16.49 17.82
N GLY A 33 -3.51 15.81 17.37
CA GLY A 33 -3.47 14.35 17.18
C GLY A 33 -3.35 13.86 15.73
N ALA A 34 -3.27 14.77 14.74
CA ALA A 34 -3.17 14.43 13.32
C ALA A 34 -1.99 13.50 12.96
N GLY A 35 -0.83 13.68 13.60
CA GLY A 35 0.37 12.86 13.33
C GLY A 35 0.17 11.38 13.66
N GLN A 36 -0.33 11.07 14.85
CA GLN A 36 -0.56 9.67 15.28
C GLN A 36 -1.61 8.97 14.41
N ARG A 37 -2.64 9.71 13.98
CA ARG A 37 -3.70 9.21 13.10
C ARG A 37 -3.20 8.95 11.68
N LEU A 38 -2.35 9.83 11.15
CA LEU A 38 -1.73 9.66 9.84
C LEU A 38 -0.83 8.41 9.83
N ILE A 39 -0.04 8.21 10.88
CA ILE A 39 0.78 7.01 11.06
C ILE A 39 -0.11 5.76 11.07
N SER A 40 -1.24 5.79 11.78
CA SER A 40 -2.19 4.67 11.81
C SER A 40 -2.82 4.39 10.43
N MET A 41 -3.14 5.42 9.66
CA MET A 41 -3.66 5.27 8.29
C MET A 41 -2.62 4.70 7.32
N ILE A 42 -1.38 5.17 7.42
CA ILE A 42 -0.27 4.63 6.62
C ILE A 42 -0.07 3.15 6.92
N ILE A 43 -0.09 2.74 8.19
CA ILE A 43 0.07 1.33 8.57
C ILE A 43 -1.11 0.47 8.11
N ALA A 44 -2.34 1.01 8.14
CA ALA A 44 -3.50 0.33 7.58
C ALA A 44 -3.43 0.18 6.05
N ALA A 45 -2.78 1.14 5.36
CA ALA A 45 -2.60 1.11 3.92
C ALA A 45 -1.38 0.29 3.45
N LEU A 46 -0.37 0.09 4.31
CA LEU A 46 0.85 -0.65 4.02
C LEU A 46 0.62 -2.08 3.46
N PRO A 47 -0.28 -2.91 4.04
CA PRO A 47 -0.53 -4.24 3.49
C PRO A 47 -1.10 -4.19 2.07
N GLY A 48 -2.01 -3.25 1.79
CA GLY A 48 -2.50 -3.01 0.44
C GLY A 48 -1.41 -2.53 -0.53
N GLY A 49 -0.52 -1.64 -0.07
CA GLY A 49 0.63 -1.18 -0.83
C GLY A 49 1.63 -2.30 -1.18
N CYS A 50 1.93 -3.19 -0.23
CA CYS A 50 2.80 -4.35 -0.48
C CYS A 50 2.22 -5.30 -1.53
N LEU A 51 0.91 -5.59 -1.46
CA LEU A 51 0.22 -6.41 -2.44
C LEU A 51 0.24 -5.80 -3.85
N LEU A 52 0.05 -4.49 -3.95
CA LEU A 52 0.17 -3.77 -5.22
C LEU A 52 1.60 -3.86 -5.78
N LEU A 53 2.63 -3.65 -4.94
CA LEU A 53 4.03 -3.75 -5.37
C LEU A 53 4.42 -5.17 -5.77
N ALA A 54 3.91 -6.20 -5.10
CA ALA A 54 4.05 -7.60 -5.51
C ALA A 54 3.41 -7.85 -6.89
N LEU A 55 2.20 -7.32 -7.11
CA LEU A 55 1.50 -7.41 -8.39
C LEU A 55 2.26 -6.67 -9.50
N LYS A 56 2.82 -5.49 -9.22
CA LYS A 56 3.67 -4.76 -10.18
C LYS A 56 4.90 -5.58 -10.54
N ALA A 57 5.60 -6.14 -9.55
CA ALA A 57 6.77 -6.98 -9.79
C ALA A 57 6.41 -8.19 -10.67
N ALA A 58 5.26 -8.83 -10.42
CA ALA A 58 4.79 -9.96 -11.22
C ALA A 58 4.44 -9.56 -12.67
N LEU A 59 3.80 -8.40 -12.87
CA LEU A 59 3.39 -7.91 -14.19
C LEU A 59 4.59 -7.38 -15.01
N SER A 60 5.52 -6.70 -14.37
CA SER A 60 6.74 -6.17 -15.02
C SER A 60 7.80 -7.24 -15.30
N GLY A 61 7.54 -8.50 -14.96
CA GLY A 61 8.51 -9.59 -15.11
C GLY A 61 9.73 -9.46 -14.18
N ALA A 62 9.63 -8.65 -13.12
CA ALA A 62 10.65 -8.62 -12.09
C ALA A 62 10.67 -10.01 -11.45
N GLY A 63 11.83 -10.67 -11.51
CA GLY A 63 11.96 -12.10 -11.20
C GLY A 63 11.27 -12.52 -9.88
N PRO A 64 10.87 -13.80 -9.76
CA PRO A 64 10.00 -14.30 -8.70
C PRO A 64 10.47 -13.98 -7.27
N MET A 65 11.76 -13.72 -7.07
CA MET A 65 12.32 -13.25 -5.80
C MET A 65 11.73 -11.92 -5.33
N TRP A 66 11.54 -10.94 -6.22
CA TRP A 66 10.97 -9.64 -5.87
C TRP A 66 9.50 -9.75 -5.47
N VAL A 67 8.73 -10.59 -6.18
CA VAL A 67 7.34 -10.90 -5.83
C VAL A 67 7.28 -11.55 -4.44
N GLY A 68 8.18 -12.51 -4.18
CA GLY A 68 8.29 -13.17 -2.88
C GLY A 68 8.63 -12.21 -1.74
N ILE A 69 9.53 -11.25 -1.95
CA ILE A 69 9.89 -10.24 -0.93
C ILE A 69 8.67 -9.38 -0.56
N TRP A 70 7.93 -8.85 -1.55
CA TRP A 70 6.75 -8.03 -1.28
C TRP A 70 5.62 -8.81 -0.63
N LEU A 71 5.43 -10.07 -1.02
CA LEU A 71 4.48 -10.98 -0.35
C LEU A 71 4.89 -11.28 1.09
N ALA A 72 6.17 -11.59 1.31
CA ALA A 72 6.72 -11.83 2.65
C ALA A 72 6.60 -10.59 3.54
N LEU A 73 6.77 -9.38 2.99
CA LEU A 73 6.55 -8.11 3.72
C LEU A 73 5.06 -7.81 3.96
N SER A 74 4.15 -8.34 3.14
CA SER A 74 2.71 -8.15 3.34
C SER A 74 2.21 -8.79 4.65
N PHE A 75 2.87 -9.86 5.12
CA PHE A 75 2.50 -10.57 6.33
C PHE A 75 2.78 -9.78 7.63
N PRO A 76 4.02 -9.29 7.89
CA PRO A 76 4.32 -8.48 9.08
C PRO A 76 3.59 -7.13 9.04
N THR A 77 3.31 -6.58 7.86
CA THR A 77 2.53 -5.33 7.75
C THR A 77 1.07 -5.53 8.11
N HIS A 78 0.46 -6.66 7.72
CA HIS A 78 -0.86 -7.06 8.21
C HIS A 78 -0.88 -7.26 9.72
N LEU A 79 0.14 -7.92 10.28
CA LEU A 79 0.21 -8.17 11.72
C LEU A 79 0.36 -6.87 12.52
N ALA A 80 1.17 -5.93 12.02
CA ALA A 80 1.35 -4.60 12.60
C ALA A 80 0.06 -3.75 12.58
N ASP A 81 -0.74 -3.84 11.51
CA ASP A 81 -2.07 -3.20 11.47
C ASP A 81 -3.01 -3.82 12.50
N LEU A 82 -3.04 -5.15 12.59
CA LEU A 82 -3.92 -5.87 13.52
C LEU A 82 -3.57 -5.54 14.99
N TRP A 83 -2.29 -5.46 15.35
CA TRP A 83 -1.84 -5.11 16.70
C TRP A 83 -2.15 -3.66 17.09
N ARG A 84 -2.36 -2.77 16.12
CA ARG A 84 -2.70 -1.37 16.37
C ARG A 84 -4.20 -1.10 16.43
N ARG A 85 -5.04 -2.05 16.00
CA ARG A 85 -6.49 -1.94 16.15
C ARG A 85 -6.88 -2.43 17.55
N PRO A 86 -7.42 -1.57 18.44
CA PRO A 86 -7.99 -2.05 19.69
C PRO A 86 -9.22 -2.93 19.42
N PRO A 87 -9.54 -3.89 20.33
CA PRO A 87 -10.73 -4.74 20.22
C PRO A 87 -12.04 -3.96 20.35
#